data_AF-A0A969NGY6-F1
#
_entry.id   AF-A0A969NGY6-F1
#
_cell.length_a   1.000
_cell.length_b   1.000
_cell.length_c   1.000
_cell.angle_alpha   90.00
_cell.angle_beta   90.00
_cell.angle_gamma   90.00
#
_symmetry.space_group_name_H-M   'P 1'
#
loop_
_entity.id
_entity.type
_entity.pdbx_description
1 polymer ?
#
loop_
_entity_poly.entity_id
_entity_poly.type
_entity_poly.pdbx_seq_one_letter_code
_entity_poly.pdbx_strand_id
1 'polypeptide(L)'
;AYTSFDETVYMLQLPTDKPDLFNKGLLVLEDWAHNVALEDEEIEKERGVIIEEWRLGLGANERMRQKYFPVLLKGSRYAERLPIGKKEVVEKCNPQLLRDFYKDWYRTDLMAVVVVGDVDVAES
;
A
#
# COMPACT_ATOMS: atom_id res chain seq x y z
N ALA A 1 -0.67 3.63 -5.92
CA ALA A 1 0.14 3.02 -4.86
C ALA A 1 0.31 1.54 -5.16
N TYR A 2 1.31 0.88 -4.60
CA TYR A 2 1.42 -0.59 -4.65
C TYR A 2 1.97 -1.13 -3.34
N THR A 3 1.67 -2.39 -3.06
CA THR A 3 2.14 -3.10 -1.86
C THR A 3 2.89 -4.37 -2.29
N SER A 4 4.10 -4.51 -1.76
CA SER A 4 4.94 -5.69 -1.93
C SER A 4 5.05 -6.44 -0.59
N PHE A 5 5.97 -7.40 -0.49
CA PHE A 5 6.20 -8.15 0.74
C PHE A 5 6.72 -7.29 1.88
N ASP A 6 7.57 -6.31 1.57
CA ASP A 6 8.33 -5.56 2.58
C ASP A 6 7.91 -4.09 2.68
N GLU A 7 7.12 -3.59 1.73
CA GLU A 7 6.84 -2.15 1.61
C GLU A 7 5.47 -1.86 1.00
N THR A 8 4.94 -0.68 1.34
CA THR A 8 3.85 -0.03 0.61
C THR A 8 4.37 1.30 0.09
N VAL A 9 4.25 1.52 -1.22
CA VAL A 9 4.79 2.70 -1.88
C VAL A 9 3.67 3.57 -2.43
N TYR A 10 3.62 4.81 -1.97
CA TYR A 10 2.81 5.88 -2.52
C TYR A 10 3.66 6.72 -3.48
N MET A 11 3.19 6.94 -4.70
CA MET A 11 3.91 7.70 -5.72
C MET A 11 3.00 8.79 -6.28
N LEU A 12 3.51 10.01 -6.31
CA LEU A 12 2.88 11.15 -6.97
C LEU A 12 3.84 11.67 -8.05
N GLN A 13 3.31 11.94 -9.24
CA GLN A 13 4.02 12.66 -10.28
C GLN A 13 3.46 14.07 -10.34
N LEU A 14 4.31 15.04 -10.03
CA LEU A 14 3.91 16.43 -9.88
C LEU A 14 4.84 17.33 -10.70
N PRO A 15 4.32 18.43 -11.26
CA PRO A 15 5.15 19.42 -11.92
C PRO A 15 5.94 20.23 -10.88
N THR A 16 7.24 20.42 -11.11
CA THR A 16 8.14 21.13 -10.18
C THR A 16 8.20 22.64 -10.44
N ASP A 17 7.65 23.12 -11.57
CA ASP A 17 7.58 24.54 -11.94
C ASP A 17 6.49 25.33 -11.19
N LYS A 18 5.66 24.63 -10.39
CA LYS A 18 4.55 25.20 -9.61
C LYS A 18 4.69 24.84 -8.14
N PRO A 19 5.32 25.70 -7.33
CA PRO A 19 5.54 25.45 -5.90
C PRO A 19 4.26 25.07 -5.14
N ASP A 20 3.13 25.71 -5.47
CA ASP A 20 1.83 25.40 -4.85
C ASP A 20 1.37 23.94 -5.07
N LEU A 21 1.65 23.37 -6.25
CA LEU A 21 1.28 21.99 -6.56
C LEU A 21 2.22 21.00 -5.88
N PHE A 22 3.51 21.35 -5.80
CA PHE A 22 4.50 20.56 -5.07
C PHE A 22 4.14 20.46 -3.59
N ASN A 23 3.87 21.60 -2.94
CA ASN A 23 3.49 21.65 -1.52
C ASN A 23 2.18 20.91 -1.25
N LYS A 24 1.18 21.02 -2.13
CA LYS A 24 -0.06 20.23 -2.03
C LYS A 24 0.20 18.73 -2.16
N GLY A 25 1.15 18.33 -3.01
CA GLY A 25 1.57 16.95 -3.12
C GLY A 25 2.15 16.38 -1.84
N LEU A 26 3.04 17.14 -1.20
CA LEU A 26 3.60 16.77 0.10
C LEU A 26 2.51 16.68 1.18
N LEU A 27 1.54 17.61 1.19
CA LEU A 27 0.40 17.56 2.11
C LEU A 27 -0.43 16.28 1.90
N VAL A 28 -0.66 15.87 0.65
CA VAL A 28 -1.37 14.61 0.36
C VAL A 28 -0.59 13.39 0.87
N LEU A 29 0.75 13.39 0.75
CA LEU A 29 1.58 12.32 1.29
C LEU A 29 1.53 12.28 2.82
N GLU A 30 1.56 13.45 3.48
CA GLU A 30 1.40 13.57 4.93
C GLU A 30 0.05 13.02 5.38
N ASP A 31 -1.03 13.36 4.69
CA ASP A 31 -2.37 12.88 5.01
C ASP A 31 -2.48 11.36 4.90
N TRP A 32 -1.86 10.75 3.88
CA TRP A 32 -1.79 9.30 3.77
C TRP A 32 -0.92 8.66 4.85
N ALA A 33 0.16 9.34 5.27
CA ALA A 33 1.07 8.85 6.29
C ALA A 33 0.44 8.84 7.69
N HIS A 34 -0.37 9.85 8.05
CA HIS A 34 -0.85 9.99 9.44
C HIS A 34 -2.33 10.31 9.64
N ASN A 35 -3.05 10.80 8.63
CA ASN A 35 -4.40 11.35 8.80
C ASN A 35 -5.51 10.51 8.13
N VAL A 36 -5.25 9.25 7.80
CA VAL A 36 -6.28 8.40 7.19
C VAL A 36 -7.33 8.03 8.25
N ALA A 37 -8.56 8.52 8.07
CA ALA A 37 -9.66 8.32 9.01
C ALA A 37 -10.12 6.86 9.14
N LEU A 38 -9.95 6.05 8.08
CA LEU A 38 -10.32 4.63 8.03
C LEU A 38 -11.77 4.42 8.54
N GLU A 39 -12.71 5.19 7.99
CA GLU A 39 -14.13 5.10 8.36
C GLU A 39 -14.71 3.73 7.98
N ASP A 40 -15.57 3.16 8.83
CA ASP A 40 -16.15 1.82 8.59
C ASP A 40 -16.88 1.75 7.25
N GLU A 41 -17.63 2.79 6.88
CA GLU A 41 -18.37 2.83 5.61
C GLU A 41 -17.45 2.75 4.39
N GLU A 42 -16.34 3.49 4.40
CA GLU A 42 -15.38 3.48 3.30
C GLU A 42 -14.60 2.17 3.24
N ILE A 43 -14.28 1.57 4.39
CA ILE A 43 -13.67 0.23 4.45
C ILE A 43 -14.59 -0.81 3.80
N GLU A 44 -15.88 -0.80 4.12
CA GLU A 44 -16.84 -1.75 3.56
C GLU A 44 -17.03 -1.56 2.04
N LYS A 45 -17.00 -0.31 1.55
CA LYS A 45 -17.00 -0.02 0.10
C LYS A 45 -15.77 -0.58 -0.59
N GLU A 46 -14.58 -0.36 -0.01
CA GLU A 46 -13.30 -0.76 -0.60
C GLU A 46 -13.13 -2.29 -0.66
N ARG A 47 -13.77 -3.05 0.24
CA ARG A 47 -13.75 -4.53 0.17
C ARG A 47 -14.22 -5.06 -1.18
N GLY A 48 -15.29 -4.47 -1.73
CA GLY A 48 -15.82 -4.88 -3.03
C GLY A 48 -14.81 -4.66 -4.15
N VAL A 49 -14.12 -3.52 -4.12
CA VAL A 49 -13.07 -3.16 -5.09
C VAL A 49 -11.92 -4.16 -5.01
N ILE A 50 -11.39 -4.43 -3.80
CA ILE A 50 -10.27 -5.38 -3.61
C ILE A 50 -10.64 -6.80 -4.05
N ILE A 51 -11.87 -7.25 -3.81
CA ILE A 51 -12.34 -8.56 -4.25
C ILE A 51 -12.41 -8.65 -5.79
N GLU A 52 -12.83 -7.57 -6.45
CA GLU A 52 -12.86 -7.52 -7.91
C GLU A 52 -11.45 -7.48 -8.51
N GLU A 53 -10.52 -6.71 -7.92
CA GLU A 53 -9.12 -6.73 -8.32
C GLU A 53 -8.50 -8.12 -8.13
N TRP A 54 -8.76 -8.77 -6.99
CA TRP A 54 -8.33 -10.15 -6.75
C TRP A 54 -8.86 -11.08 -7.84
N ARG A 55 -10.14 -10.98 -8.19
CA ARG A 55 -10.79 -11.80 -9.23
C ARG A 55 -10.12 -11.61 -10.60
N LEU A 56 -9.85 -10.37 -10.99
CA LEU A 56 -9.17 -10.04 -12.25
C LEU A 56 -7.71 -10.51 -12.25
N GLY A 57 -7.07 -10.55 -11.09
CA GLY A 57 -5.69 -10.99 -10.90
C GLY A 57 -5.44 -12.50 -11.07
N LEU A 58 -6.47 -13.35 -11.11
CA LEU A 58 -6.36 -14.83 -11.17
C LEU A 58 -5.93 -15.41 -12.53
N GLY A 59 -5.18 -14.64 -13.31
CA GLY A 59 -4.63 -15.03 -14.61
C GLY A 59 -3.59 -16.17 -14.54
N ALA A 60 -3.07 -16.55 -15.70
CA ALA A 60 -2.08 -17.63 -15.80
C ALA A 60 -0.81 -17.37 -14.98
N ASN A 61 -0.35 -16.11 -14.96
CA ASN A 61 0.83 -15.70 -14.18
C ASN A 61 0.64 -15.91 -12.68
N GLU A 62 -0.53 -15.58 -12.13
CA GLU A 62 -0.81 -15.78 -10.70
C GLU A 62 -0.86 -17.26 -10.35
N ARG A 63 -1.52 -18.08 -11.18
CA ARG A 63 -1.56 -19.53 -10.97
C ARG A 63 -0.17 -20.15 -10.99
N MET A 64 0.71 -19.68 -11.88
CA MET A 64 2.10 -20.12 -11.89
C MET A 64 2.82 -19.63 -10.63
N ARG A 65 2.67 -18.35 -10.24
CA ARG A 65 3.28 -17.76 -9.04
C ARG A 65 2.96 -18.57 -7.78
N GLN A 66 1.70 -18.95 -7.59
CA GLN A 66 1.26 -19.79 -6.47
C GLN A 66 1.91 -21.18 -6.42
N LYS A 67 2.39 -21.71 -7.55
CA LYS A 67 3.06 -23.01 -7.61
C LYS A 67 4.54 -22.93 -7.26
N TYR A 68 5.25 -21.94 -7.80
CA TYR A 68 6.71 -21.89 -7.62
C TYR A 68 7.16 -21.06 -6.42
N PHE A 69 6.40 -20.06 -5.95
CA PHE A 69 6.75 -19.27 -4.76
C PHE A 69 6.96 -20.12 -3.49
N PRO A 70 6.08 -21.09 -3.16
CA PRO A 70 6.27 -21.93 -1.97
C PRO A 70 7.54 -22.78 -2.02
N VAL A 71 8.01 -23.12 -3.22
CA VAL A 71 9.24 -23.89 -3.43
C VAL A 71 10.45 -22.98 -3.36
N LEU A 72 10.40 -21.85 -4.07
CA LEU A 72 11.50 -20.89 -4.17
C LEU A 72 11.80 -20.22 -2.82
N LEU A 73 10.76 -19.91 -2.05
CA LEU A 73 10.84 -19.18 -0.80
C LEU A 73 10.75 -20.09 0.43
N LYS A 74 10.90 -21.41 0.23
CA LYS A 74 10.73 -22.43 1.27
C LYS A 74 11.62 -22.12 2.48
N GLY A 75 11.03 -22.17 3.68
CA GLY A 75 11.72 -21.85 4.93
C GLY A 75 11.75 -20.37 5.29
N SER A 76 11.17 -19.49 4.46
CA SER A 76 10.95 -18.08 4.77
C SER A 76 9.47 -17.77 5.03
N ARG A 77 9.19 -16.65 5.71
CA ARG A 77 7.81 -16.17 5.91
C ARG A 77 7.12 -15.79 4.59
N TYR A 78 7.88 -15.46 3.55
CA TYR A 78 7.34 -15.07 2.25
C TYR A 78 6.65 -16.23 1.51
N ALA A 79 7.02 -17.49 1.81
CA ALA A 79 6.31 -18.66 1.30
C ALA A 79 4.87 -18.78 1.82
N GLU A 80 4.57 -18.16 2.96
CA GLU A 80 3.27 -18.26 3.66
C GLU A 80 2.47 -16.96 3.62
N ARG A 81 3.12 -15.82 3.36
CA ARG A 81 2.52 -14.48 3.39
C ARG A 81 2.65 -13.76 2.04
N LEU A 82 1.85 -14.19 1.07
CA LEU A 82 1.71 -13.45 -0.18
C LEU A 82 1.03 -12.09 0.07
N PRO A 83 1.46 -10.98 -0.57
CA PRO A 83 0.92 -9.65 -0.31
C PRO A 83 -0.58 -9.53 -0.59
N ILE A 84 -1.08 -10.29 -1.57
CA ILE A 84 -2.51 -10.32 -1.92
C ILE A 84 -3.40 -10.88 -0.79
N GLY A 85 -2.80 -11.56 0.19
CA GLY A 85 -3.50 -12.14 1.32
C GLY A 85 -4.44 -13.29 0.93
N LYS A 86 -5.47 -13.48 1.75
CA LYS A 86 -6.51 -14.50 1.56
C LYS A 86 -7.86 -13.80 1.39
N LYS A 87 -8.64 -14.23 0.40
CA LYS A 87 -9.96 -13.64 0.11
C LYS A 87 -10.86 -13.65 1.35
N GLU A 88 -10.85 -14.72 2.11
CA GLU A 88 -11.66 -14.87 3.32
C GLU A 88 -11.30 -13.85 4.40
N VAL A 89 -10.04 -13.41 4.43
CA VAL A 89 -9.60 -12.34 5.34
C VAL A 89 -10.14 -11.01 4.85
N VAL A 90 -10.05 -10.70 3.55
CA VAL A 90 -10.62 -9.45 2.98
C VAL A 90 -12.13 -9.37 3.21
N GLU A 91 -12.84 -10.49 3.09
CA GLU A 91 -14.29 -10.55 3.28
C GLU A 91 -14.74 -10.39 4.74
N LYS A 92 -13.91 -10.78 5.72
CA LYS A 92 -14.32 -10.89 7.13
C LYS A 92 -13.48 -10.08 8.12
N CYS A 93 -12.42 -9.42 7.64
CA CYS A 93 -11.52 -8.64 8.49
C CYS A 93 -12.31 -7.62 9.30
N ASN A 94 -12.11 -7.56 10.61
CA ASN A 94 -12.69 -6.50 11.43
C ASN A 94 -12.03 -5.16 11.03
N PRO A 95 -12.79 -4.08 10.71
CA PRO A 95 -12.23 -2.76 10.44
C PRO A 95 -11.21 -2.28 11.50
N GLN A 96 -11.40 -2.66 12.76
CA GLN A 96 -10.45 -2.33 13.83
C GLN A 96 -9.04 -2.90 13.58
N LEU A 97 -8.93 -4.09 12.99
CA LEU A 97 -7.63 -4.70 12.66
C LEU A 97 -6.87 -3.87 11.62
N LEU A 98 -7.56 -3.21 10.70
CA LEU A 98 -6.94 -2.31 9.72
C LEU A 98 -6.40 -1.05 10.39
N ARG A 99 -7.14 -0.49 11.35
CA ARG A 99 -6.71 0.67 12.15
C ARG A 99 -5.49 0.33 13.00
N ASP A 100 -5.50 -0.84 13.64
CA ASP A 100 -4.39 -1.31 14.45
C ASP A 100 -3.14 -1.51 13.58
N PHE A 101 -3.29 -2.13 12.41
CA PHE A 101 -2.20 -2.27 11.44
C PHE A 101 -1.66 -0.91 10.98
N TYR A 102 -2.54 0.03 10.64
CA TYR A 102 -2.14 1.38 10.25
C TYR A 102 -1.33 2.04 11.36
N LYS A 103 -1.81 1.99 12.60
CA LYS A 103 -1.12 2.56 13.75
C LYS A 103 0.26 1.94 14.03
N ASP A 104 0.39 0.63 13.84
CA ASP A 104 1.64 -0.09 14.12
C ASP A 104 2.73 0.20 13.08
N TRP A 105 2.34 0.33 11.81
CA TRP A 105 3.28 0.38 10.68
C TRP A 105 3.42 1.76 10.04
N TYR A 106 2.41 2.62 10.10
CA TYR A 106 2.46 3.97 9.52
C TYR A 106 3.06 4.98 10.51
N ARG A 107 4.30 4.71 10.93
CA ARG A 107 5.06 5.52 11.89
C ARG A 107 6.25 6.15 11.18
N THR A 108 6.63 7.37 11.58
CA THR A 108 7.70 8.14 10.92
C THR A 108 9.06 7.44 10.97
N ASP A 109 9.33 6.63 12.00
CA ASP A 109 10.55 5.82 12.13
C ASP A 109 10.61 4.62 11.16
N LEU A 110 9.50 4.29 10.49
CA LEU A 110 9.38 3.23 9.48
C LEU A 110 9.12 3.77 8.07
N MET A 111 9.19 5.08 7.87
CA MET A 111 8.90 5.75 6.61
C MET A 111 10.16 6.38 6.00
N ALA A 112 10.22 6.37 4.68
CA ALA A 112 11.19 7.14 3.92
C ALA A 112 10.45 7.94 2.83
N VAL A 113 10.80 9.21 2.70
CA VAL A 113 10.34 10.06 1.60
C VAL A 113 11.47 10.20 0.59
N VAL A 114 11.17 9.91 -0.68
CA VAL A 114 12.13 10.00 -1.78
C VAL A 114 11.59 10.97 -2.82
N VAL A 115 12.34 12.04 -3.07
CA VAL A 115 12.03 13.05 -4.09
C VAL A 115 13.08 12.95 -5.19
N VAL A 116 12.63 12.83 -6.43
CA VAL A 116 13.50 12.73 -7.61
C VAL A 116 13.01 13.69 -8.67
N GLY A 117 13.83 14.67 -9.04
CA GLY A 117 13.49 15.66 -10.05
C GLY A 117 14.37 16.91 -9.97
N ASP A 118 13.95 17.94 -10.68
CA ASP A 118 14.54 19.28 -10.60
C ASP A 118 13.91 20.02 -9.41
N VAL A 119 14.51 19.88 -8.24
CA VAL A 119 14.05 20.42 -6.96
C VAL A 119 15.21 21.04 -6.19
N ASP A 120 14.97 22.20 -5.56
CA ASP A 120 15.95 22.82 -4.67
C ASP A 120 15.79 22.27 -3.25
N VAL A 121 16.84 21.63 -2.74
CA VAL A 121 16.88 21.01 -1.41
C VAL A 121 16.92 22.07 -0.29
N ALA A 122 17.36 23.31 -0.59
CA ALA A 122 17.48 24.36 0.41
C ALA A 122 16.13 25.03 0.75
N GLU A 123 15.09 24.86 -0.07
CA GLU A 123 13.75 25.42 0.15
C GLU A 123 12.73 24.38 0.68
N SER A 124 13.17 23.14 0.94
CA SER A 124 12.33 22.02 1.39
C SER A 124 12.27 21.87 2.91
#